data_AF-A0A368N9T2-F1
#
_entry.id   AF-A0A368N9T2-F1
#
_cell.length_a   1.000
_cell.length_b   1.000
_cell.length_c   1.000
_cell.angle_alpha   90.00
_cell.angle_beta   90.00
_cell.angle_gamma   90.00
#
_symmetry.space_group_name_H-M   'P 1'
#
loop_
_entity.id
_entity.type
_entity.pdbx_description
1 polymer ?
#
loop_
_entity_poly.entity_id
_entity_poly.type
_entity_poly.pdbx_seq_one_letter_code
_entity_poly.pdbx_strand_id
1 'polypeptide(L)'
;MSSDRVPIARLEAALPAPPGAWERHDDGSAIQYRLPGADGPWVAAKLTVRPDRLGDAAVRIDRIAGCRQTGTTRHEDAADAVDALTAELHAVLAAADRES
;
A
#
# COMPACT_ATOMS: atom_id res chain seq x y z
N MET A 1 14.62 25.56 8.55
CA MET A 1 14.32 24.52 7.55
C MET A 1 12.90 24.06 7.82
N SER A 2 11.94 24.53 7.02
CA SER A 2 10.57 24.04 7.10
C SER A 2 10.57 22.61 6.57
N SER A 3 10.34 21.64 7.45
CA SER A 3 10.19 20.22 7.09
C SER A 3 8.85 20.04 6.39
N ASP A 4 8.85 20.04 5.06
CA ASP A 4 7.64 19.78 4.27
C ASP A 4 7.47 18.27 4.09
N ARG A 5 7.23 17.56 5.21
CA ARG A 5 6.86 16.15 5.20
C ARG A 5 5.78 15.96 4.15
N VAL A 6 5.93 14.99 3.24
CA VAL A 6 4.91 14.68 2.24
C VAL A 6 3.57 14.50 2.96
N PRO A 7 2.62 15.43 2.76
CA PRO A 7 1.34 15.33 3.45
C PRO A 7 0.56 14.16 2.88
N ILE A 8 -0.25 13.51 3.71
CA ILE A 8 -1.08 12.37 3.29
C ILE A 8 -1.90 12.69 2.04
N ALA A 9 -2.46 13.90 1.95
CA ALA A 9 -3.22 14.35 0.78
C ALA A 9 -2.40 14.35 -0.52
N ARG A 10 -1.10 14.65 -0.46
CA ARG A 10 -0.22 14.61 -1.64
C ARG A 10 0.11 13.19 -2.04
N LEU A 11 0.29 12.30 -1.06
CA LEU A 11 0.49 10.87 -1.30
C LEU A 11 -0.78 10.27 -1.91
N GLU A 12 -1.94 10.56 -1.33
CA GLU A 12 -3.27 10.15 -1.81
C GLU A 12 -3.46 10.53 -3.30
N ALA A 13 -3.19 11.78 -3.66
CA ALA A 13 -3.29 12.24 -5.05
C ALA A 13 -2.32 11.55 -6.03
N ALA A 14 -1.16 11.07 -5.55
CA ALA A 14 -0.16 10.40 -6.38
C ALA A 14 -0.38 8.88 -6.51
N LEU A 15 -1.12 8.29 -5.58
CA LEU A 15 -1.31 6.85 -5.52
C LEU A 15 -2.29 6.34 -6.58
N PRO A 16 -2.05 5.15 -7.15
CA PRO A 16 -2.87 4.61 -8.23
C PRO A 16 -4.29 4.29 -7.74
N ALA A 17 -5.23 4.26 -8.68
CA ALA A 17 -6.53 3.64 -8.41
C ALA A 17 -6.34 2.14 -8.06
N PRO A 18 -7.16 1.57 -7.17
CA PRO A 18 -7.03 0.15 -6.85
C PRO A 18 -7.37 -0.72 -8.09
N PRO A 19 -6.51 -1.68 -8.47
CA PRO A 19 -6.78 -2.54 -9.60
C PRO A 19 -7.69 -3.72 -9.21
N GLY A 20 -8.55 -4.17 -10.13
CA GLY A 20 -9.34 -5.39 -9.96
C GLY A 20 -10.20 -5.39 -8.70
N ALA A 21 -10.06 -6.43 -7.87
CA ALA A 21 -10.81 -6.60 -6.63
C ALA A 21 -10.21 -5.86 -5.41
N TRP A 22 -9.15 -5.08 -5.60
CA TRP A 22 -8.62 -4.27 -4.51
C TRP A 22 -9.59 -3.14 -4.14
N GLU A 23 -9.68 -2.85 -2.85
CA GLU A 23 -10.40 -1.72 -2.30
C GLU A 23 -9.41 -0.75 -1.66
N ARG A 24 -9.54 0.55 -1.95
CA ARG A 24 -8.69 1.60 -1.37
C ARG A 24 -9.43 2.33 -0.25
N HIS A 25 -8.78 2.47 0.90
CA HIS A 25 -9.29 3.16 2.07
C HIS A 25 -8.28 4.20 2.55
N ASP A 26 -8.75 5.41 2.81
CA ASP A 26 -7.98 6.44 3.53
C ASP A 26 -8.39 6.45 5.00
N ASP A 27 -7.41 6.47 5.89
CA ASP A 27 -7.58 6.60 7.35
C ASP A 27 -7.08 7.97 7.85
N GLY A 28 -6.76 8.90 6.95
CA GLY A 28 -6.18 10.22 7.24
C GLY A 28 -4.70 10.18 7.67
N SER A 29 -4.19 9.03 8.11
CA SER A 29 -2.79 8.81 8.50
C SER A 29 -2.04 7.84 7.58
N ALA A 30 -2.78 7.08 6.78
CA ALA A 30 -2.27 6.08 5.85
C ALA A 30 -3.34 5.75 4.81
N ILE A 31 -2.91 5.35 3.62
CA ILE A 31 -3.75 4.76 2.58
C ILE A 31 -3.60 3.25 2.64
N GLN A 32 -4.71 2.51 2.63
CA GLN A 32 -4.73 1.06 2.71
C GLN A 32 -5.42 0.49 1.46
N TYR A 33 -4.72 -0.40 0.78
CA TYR A 33 -5.30 -1.26 -0.24
C TYR A 33 -5.63 -2.59 0.41
N ARG A 34 -6.86 -3.07 0.28
CA ARG A 34 -7.34 -4.33 0.86
C ARG A 34 -7.88 -5.21 -0.25
N LEU A 35 -7.43 -6.45 -0.29
CA LEU A 35 -7.97 -7.49 -1.16
C LEU A 35 -8.83 -8.40 -0.29
N PRO A 36 -10.15 -8.48 -0.52
CA PRO A 36 -11.03 -9.34 0.28
C PRO A 36 -10.61 -10.81 0.16
N GLY A 37 -10.67 -11.54 1.28
CA GLY A 37 -10.43 -12.98 1.32
C GLY A 37 -11.66 -13.77 0.87
N ALA A 38 -11.44 -14.90 0.20
CA ALA A 38 -12.53 -15.80 -0.17
C ALA A 38 -13.11 -16.58 1.02
N ASP A 39 -12.31 -16.79 2.08
CA ASP A 39 -12.67 -17.64 3.23
C ASP A 39 -12.38 -16.92 4.57
N GLY A 40 -13.45 -16.44 5.22
CA GLY A 40 -13.41 -15.91 6.59
C GLY A 40 -13.34 -14.38 6.72
N PRO A 41 -13.28 -13.86 7.97
CA PRO A 41 -13.34 -12.42 8.25
C PRO A 41 -12.05 -11.65 7.90
N TRP A 42 -11.08 -12.32 7.27
CA TRP A 42 -9.74 -11.81 7.03
C TRP A 42 -9.56 -11.43 5.56
N VAL A 43 -8.77 -10.38 5.32
CA VAL A 43 -8.36 -9.96 3.98
C VAL A 43 -7.37 -10.97 3.39
N ALA A 44 -7.51 -11.30 2.10
CA ALA A 44 -6.50 -12.09 1.38
C ALA A 44 -5.15 -11.39 1.43
N ALA A 45 -5.15 -10.08 1.17
CA ALA A 45 -3.97 -9.24 1.25
C ALA A 45 -4.32 -7.81 1.67
N LYS A 46 -3.34 -7.11 2.25
CA LYS A 46 -3.42 -5.68 2.53
C LYS A 46 -2.07 -5.01 2.33
N LEU A 47 -2.07 -3.89 1.62
CA LEU A 47 -0.92 -3.00 1.47
C LEU A 47 -1.24 -1.68 2.14
N THR A 48 -0.47 -1.31 3.17
CA THR A 48 -0.62 -0.03 3.86
C THR A 48 0.51 0.90 3.44
N VAL A 49 0.16 2.05 2.90
CA VAL A 49 1.07 3.09 2.41
C VAL A 49 0.97 4.30 3.32
N ARG A 50 2.10 4.76 3.84
CA ARG A 50 2.13 5.95 4.71
C ARG A 50 3.45 6.71 4.60
N PRO A 51 3.47 8.02 4.87
CA PRO A 51 4.69 8.78 5.07
C PRO A 51 5.50 8.14 6.21
N ASP A 52 6.76 7.87 5.94
CA ASP A 52 7.69 7.36 6.93
C ASP A 52 8.25 8.54 7.77
N ARG A 53 8.76 8.22 8.96
CA ARG A 53 9.30 9.23 9.89
C ARG A 53 10.79 9.46 9.71
N LEU A 54 11.46 8.59 8.94
CA LEU A 54 12.91 8.60 8.74
C LEU A 54 13.38 9.54 7.62
N GLY A 55 12.46 10.03 6.77
CA GLY A 55 12.78 10.94 5.67
C GLY A 55 11.55 11.75 5.25
N ASP A 56 11.79 12.94 4.70
CA ASP A 56 10.76 13.93 4.40
C ASP A 56 9.83 13.49 3.25
N ALA A 57 10.38 12.76 2.27
CA ALA A 57 9.67 12.13 1.16
C ALA A 57 9.54 10.60 1.31
N ALA A 58 10.04 10.06 2.43
CA ALA A 58 10.09 8.62 2.60
C ALA A 58 8.68 8.05 2.76
N VAL A 59 8.42 6.94 2.09
CA VAL A 59 7.13 6.23 2.13
C VAL A 59 7.39 4.80 2.58
N ARG A 60 6.53 4.31 3.45
CA ARG A 60 6.55 2.94 3.94
C ARG A 60 5.36 2.17 3.40
N ILE A 61 5.64 0.99 2.86
CA ILE A 61 4.66 0.02 2.40
C ILE A 61 4.73 -1.20 3.32
N ASP A 62 3.69 -1.42 4.12
CA ASP A 62 3.53 -2.60 4.95
C ASP A 62 2.65 -3.62 4.21
N ARG A 63 3.15 -4.86 4.05
CA ARG A 63 2.48 -5.96 3.35
C ARG A 63 1.93 -6.97 4.34
N ILE A 64 0.68 -7.32 4.17
CA ILE A 64 -0.03 -8.29 4.99
C ILE A 64 -0.72 -9.28 4.06
N ALA A 65 -0.61 -10.57 4.35
CA ALA A 65 -1.36 -11.62 3.69
C ALA A 65 -2.06 -12.44 4.77
N GLY A 66 -3.38 -12.58 4.67
CA GLY A 66 -4.20 -13.13 5.75
C GLY A 66 -4.00 -12.40 7.08
N CYS A 67 -3.74 -13.16 8.16
CA CYS A 67 -3.55 -12.62 9.51
C CYS A 67 -2.12 -12.14 9.81
N ARG A 68 -1.17 -12.26 8.87
CA ARG A 68 0.26 -12.04 9.15
C ARG A 68 0.87 -10.93 8.30
N GLN A 69 1.69 -10.11 8.94
CA GLN A 69 2.57 -9.18 8.22
C GLN A 69 3.69 -9.96 7.51
N THR A 70 3.76 -9.82 6.19
CA THR A 70 4.70 -10.55 5.32
C THR A 70 5.92 -9.73 4.97
N GLY A 71 5.84 -8.40 5.06
CA GLY A 71 6.99 -7.55 4.78
C GLY A 71 6.75 -6.08 5.06
N THR A 72 7.84 -5.32 5.08
CA THR A 72 7.84 -3.86 5.07
C THR A 72 8.93 -3.40 4.13
N THR A 73 8.58 -2.52 3.20
CA THR A 73 9.54 -1.84 2.34
C THR A 73 9.47 -0.34 2.58
N ARG A 74 10.62 0.31 2.53
CA ARG A 74 10.74 1.75 2.64
C ARG A 74 11.32 2.28 1.35
N HIS A 75 10.77 3.39 0.91
CA HIS A 75 11.16 4.12 -0.29
C HIS A 75 11.51 5.53 0.16
N GLU A 76 12.57 6.11 -0.40
CA GLU A 76 13.01 7.47 -0.06
C GLU A 76 12.19 8.54 -0.78
N ASP A 77 11.52 8.16 -1.88
CA ASP A 77 10.68 9.03 -2.72
C ASP A 77 9.28 8.45 -2.92
N ALA A 78 8.28 9.35 -3.00
CA ALA A 78 6.90 8.96 -3.26
C ALA A 78 6.69 8.32 -4.65
N ALA A 79 7.47 8.74 -5.66
CA ALA A 79 7.36 8.17 -7.01
C ALA A 79 7.79 6.69 -7.05
N ASP A 80 8.92 6.38 -6.40
CA ASP A 80 9.43 5.01 -6.27
C ASP A 80 8.45 4.13 -5.47
N ALA A 81 7.86 4.70 -4.41
CA ALA A 81 6.81 4.02 -3.65
C ALA A 81 5.55 3.73 -4.48
N VAL A 82 5.15 4.64 -5.36
CA VAL A 82 3.98 4.46 -6.24
C VAL A 82 4.25 3.36 -7.26
N ASP A 83 5.44 3.32 -7.86
CA ASP A 83 5.83 2.26 -8.80
C ASP A 83 5.85 0.89 -8.10
N ALA A 84 6.54 0.81 -6.96
CA ALA A 84 6.62 -0.41 -6.16
C ALA A 84 5.24 -0.89 -5.69
N LEU A 85 4.39 0.02 -5.21
CA LEU A 85 3.03 -0.31 -4.83
C LEU A 85 2.22 -0.87 -6.01
N THR A 86 2.31 -0.22 -7.17
CA THR A 86 1.59 -0.64 -8.38
C THR A 86 2.03 -2.05 -8.78
N ALA A 87 3.34 -2.30 -8.83
CA ALA A 87 3.89 -3.61 -9.13
C ALA A 87 3.40 -4.69 -8.14
N GLU A 88 3.38 -4.39 -6.84
CA GLU A 88 2.91 -5.32 -5.81
C GLU A 88 1.40 -5.61 -5.90
N LEU A 89 0.57 -4.59 -6.14
CA LEU A 89 -0.88 -4.77 -6.32
C LEU A 89 -1.18 -5.73 -7.48
N HIS A 90 -0.50 -5.56 -8.60
CA HIS A 90 -0.63 -6.44 -9.76
C HIS A 90 -0.04 -7.83 -9.51
N ALA A 91 1.11 -7.93 -8.83
CA ALA A 91 1.73 -9.20 -8.51
C ALA A 91 0.84 -10.07 -7.60
N VAL A 92 0.22 -9.46 -6.59
CA VAL A 92 -0.70 -10.16 -5.69
C VAL A 92 -1.96 -10.63 -6.42
N LEU A 93 -2.56 -9.79 -7.29
CA LEU A 93 -3.69 -10.23 -8.12
C LEU A 93 -3.30 -11.40 -9.02
N ALA A 94 -2.15 -11.31 -9.69
CA ALA A 94 -1.66 -12.38 -10.56
C ALA A 94 -1.34 -13.67 -9.79
N ALA A 95 -0.95 -13.58 -8.52
CA ALA A 95 -0.77 -14.74 -7.66
C ALA A 95 -2.12 -15.33 -7.23
N ALA A 96 -3.08 -14.49 -6.84
CA ALA A 96 -4.41 -14.91 -6.42
C ALA A 96 -5.20 -15.58 -7.57
N ASP A 97 -5.05 -15.10 -8.80
CA ASP A 97 -5.69 -15.69 -9.99
C ASP A 97 -5.16 -17.10 -10.32
N ARG A 98 -3.85 -17.36 -10.08
CA ARG A 98 -3.24 -18.68 -10.30
C ARG A 98 -3.64 -19.74 -9.27
N GLU A 99 -4.16 -19.31 -8.13
CA GLU A 99 -4.58 -20.22 -7.06
C GLU A 99 -6.07 -20.61 -7.19
N SER A 100 -6.77 -20.09 -8.22
CA SER A 100 -8.20 -20.32 -8.49
C SER A 100 -8.49 -21.37 -9.56
#